data_AF-A0A923CI75-F1
#
_entry.id   AF-A0A923CI75-F1
#
_cell.length_a   1.000
_cell.length_b   1.000
_cell.length_c   1.000
_cell.angle_alpha   90.00
_cell.angle_beta   90.00
_cell.angle_gamma   90.00
#
_symmetry.space_group_name_H-M   'P 1'
#
loop_
_entity.id
_entity.type
_entity.pdbx_description
1 polymer ?
#
loop_
_entity_poly.entity_id
_entity_poly.type
_entity_poly.pdbx_seq_one_letter_code
_entity_poly.pdbx_strand_id
1 'polypeptide(L)' 'MEGYVVVETFLNEIDAELAQATLSAAGIESFLKYEDTGHMMPVLQQAEGVKLFVLPENLEEAKAILTTASQDAEG' A
#
# COMPACT_ATOMS: atom_id res chain seq x y z
N MET A 1 -4.46 -18.32 0.72
CA MET A 1 -4.18 -16.87 0.91
C MET A 1 -5.47 -16.25 1.43
N GLU A 2 -5.94 -16.73 2.57
CA GLU A 2 -7.21 -16.33 3.18
C GLU A 2 -6.85 -15.59 4.46
N GLY A 3 -7.02 -14.27 4.49
CA GLY A 3 -6.76 -13.48 5.70
C GLY A 3 -5.92 -12.22 5.55
N TYR A 4 -5.56 -11.78 4.35
CA TYR A 4 -4.98 -10.43 4.17
C TYR A 4 -5.96 -9.54 3.41
N VAL A 5 -6.06 -8.29 3.83
CA VAL A 5 -6.94 -7.26 3.28
C VAL A 5 -6.12 -6.12 2.71
N VAL A 6 -6.64 -5.48 1.65
CA VAL A 6 -5.99 -4.32 1.04
C VAL A 6 -6.18 -3.10 1.94
N VAL A 7 -5.07 -2.48 2.35
CA VAL A 7 -5.08 -1.21 3.07
C VAL A 7 -5.34 -0.06 2.11
N GLU A 8 -4.47 0.03 1.10
CA GLU A 8 -4.43 1.12 0.13
C GLU A 8 -3.76 0.65 -1.18
N THR A 9 -4.08 1.33 -2.27
CA THR A 9 -3.46 1.11 -3.58
C THR A 9 -2.66 2.35 -3.96
N PHE A 10 -1.37 2.17 -4.15
CA PHE A 10 -0.43 3.23 -4.48
C PHE A 10 -0.20 3.30 -5.99
N LEU A 11 -0.10 4.50 -6.53
CA LEU A 11 0.18 4.71 -7.96
C LEU A 11 1.65 4.44 -8.31
N ASN A 12 2.55 4.60 -7.35
CA ASN A 12 3.99 4.43 -7.52
C ASN A 12 4.53 3.37 -6.56
N GLU A 13 5.54 2.64 -7.01
CA GLU A 13 6.29 1.69 -6.18
C GLU A 13 6.92 2.37 -4.96
N ILE A 14 7.49 3.56 -5.14
CA ILE A 14 8.18 4.29 -4.07
C ILE A 14 7.23 4.61 -2.91
N ASP A 15 6.02 5.10 -3.21
CA ASP A 15 5.02 5.40 -2.17
C ASP A 15 4.58 4.11 -1.45
N ALA A 16 4.45 3.02 -2.19
CA ALA A 16 4.07 1.72 -1.65
C ALA A 16 5.15 1.13 -0.74
N GLU A 17 6.42 1.19 -1.15
CA GLU A 17 7.57 0.77 -0.35
C GLU A 17 7.71 1.61 0.91
N LEU A 18 7.50 2.92 0.82
CA LEU A 18 7.52 3.81 1.99
C LEU A 18 6.41 3.41 2.97
N ALA A 19 5.20 3.18 2.47
CA ALA A 19 4.07 2.73 3.28
C ALA A 19 4.36 1.38 3.96
N GLN A 20 4.89 0.40 3.21
CA GLN A 20 5.29 -0.89 3.75
C GLN A 20 6.38 -0.75 4.83
N ALA A 21 7.39 0.09 4.60
CA ALA A 21 8.46 0.33 5.55
C ALA A 21 7.94 0.94 6.85
N THR A 22 7.02 1.90 6.77
CA THR A 22 6.37 2.50 7.94
C THR A 22 5.57 1.46 8.73
N LEU A 23 4.79 0.61 8.06
CA LEU A 23 4.05 -0.47 8.71
C LEU A 23 4.99 -1.50 9.35
N SER A 24 6.06 -1.87 8.66
CA SER A 24 7.07 -2.79 9.21
C SER A 24 7.80 -2.19 10.41
N ALA A 25 8.06 -0.88 10.42
CA ALA A 25 8.65 -0.17 11.56
C ALA A 25 7.71 -0.14 12.78
N ALA A 26 6.39 -0.12 12.54
CA ALA A 26 5.38 -0.28 13.58
C ALA A 26 5.20 -1.75 14.05
N GLY A 27 5.87 -2.70 13.40
CA GLY A 27 5.75 -4.13 13.71
C GLY A 27 4.55 -4.82 13.07
N ILE A 28 3.92 -4.18 12.07
CA ILE A 28 2.78 -4.74 11.33
C ILE A 28 3.29 -5.50 10.11
N GLU A 29 2.87 -6.76 9.99
CA GLU A 29 3.22 -7.59 8.84
C GLU A 29 2.45 -7.14 7.59
N SER A 30 3.17 -6.77 6.54
CA SER A 30 2.58 -6.18 5.34
C SER A 30 3.27 -6.65 4.05
N PHE A 31 2.48 -6.80 2.99
CA PHE A 31 2.93 -7.32 1.69
C PHE A 31 2.55 -6.38 0.55
N LEU A 32 3.51 -6.11 -0.32
CA LEU A 32 3.28 -5.38 -1.56
C LEU A 32 3.01 -6.35 -2.70
N LYS A 33 1.96 -6.08 -3.47
CA LYS A 33 1.67 -6.78 -4.72
C LYS A 33 1.71 -5.79 -5.87
N TYR A 34 2.68 -6.01 -6.74
CA TYR A 34 2.83 -5.33 -8.02
C TYR A 34 1.93 -6.02 -9.04
N GLU A 35 1.01 -5.27 -9.66
CA GLU A 35 0.31 -5.79 -10.84
C GLU A 35 1.18 -5.48 -12.07
N ASP A 36 1.88 -6.51 -12.55
CA ASP A 36 2.80 -6.43 -13.69
C ASP A 36 2.00 -6.29 -14.99
N THR A 37 1.69 -5.07 -15.41
CA THR A 37 1.04 -4.79 -16.70
C THR A 37 2.09 -4.67 -17.81
N GLY A 38 2.71 -5.80 -18.13
CA GLY A 38 3.49 -5.95 -19.35
C GLY A 38 2.59 -5.86 -20.59
N HIS A 39 2.67 -4.73 -21.29
CA HIS A 39 2.31 -4.53 -22.70
C HIS A 39 0.82 -4.67 -23.09
N MET A 40 0.06 -3.55 -23.09
CA MET A 40 -0.89 -3.13 -24.14
C MET A 40 -1.64 -1.84 -23.72
N MET A 41 -1.60 -0.80 -24.56
CA MET A 41 -2.30 0.50 -24.36
C MET A 41 -3.85 0.36 -24.43
N PRO A 42 -4.73 1.41 -24.37
CA PRO A 42 -4.57 2.84 -24.05
C PRO A 42 -5.69 3.47 -23.11
N VAL A 43 -5.35 4.61 -22.51
CA VAL A 43 -6.18 5.76 -22.03
C VAL A 43 -7.21 5.67 -20.89
N LEU A 44 -7.73 4.53 -20.40
CA LEU A 44 -8.71 4.57 -19.27
C LEU A 44 -8.65 3.36 -18.30
N GLN A 45 -7.52 2.68 -18.18
CA GLN A 45 -7.34 1.65 -17.14
C GLN A 45 -7.03 2.34 -15.81
N GLN A 46 -8.01 2.31 -14.91
CA GLN A 46 -8.01 2.96 -13.61
C GLN A 46 -6.81 2.48 -12.77
N ALA A 47 -5.69 3.20 -12.82
CA ALA A 47 -4.58 3.12 -11.87
C ALA A 47 -4.28 1.68 -11.39
N GLU A 48 -3.84 0.80 -12.29
CA GLU A 48 -3.22 -0.47 -11.88
C GLU A 48 -1.88 -0.12 -11.22
N GLY A 49 -1.96 0.10 -9.91
CA GLY A 49 -0.86 0.47 -9.04
C GLY A 49 -0.44 -0.69 -8.12
N VAL A 50 0.40 -0.38 -7.15
CA VAL A 50 0.90 -1.33 -6.16
C VAL A 50 -0.09 -1.43 -5.00
N LYS A 51 -0.53 -2.66 -4.70
CA LYS A 51 -1.49 -2.92 -3.62
C LYS A 51 -0.76 -3.33 -2.36
N LEU A 52 -1.05 -2.66 -1.24
CA LEU A 52 -0.52 -2.99 0.08
C LEU A 52 -1.53 -3.83 0.86
N PHE A 53 -1.09 -5.00 1.30
CA PHE A 53 -1.89 -5.98 2.03
C PHE A 53 -1.42 -6.10 3.48
N VAL A 54 -2.36 -6.20 4.42
CA VAL A 54 -2.11 -6.45 5.85
C VAL A 54 -3.13 -7.42 6.41
N LEU A 55 -2.91 -7.91 7.63
CA LEU A 55 -3.93 -8.68 8.35
C LEU A 55 -5.14 -7.80 8.70
N PRO A 56 -6.38 -8.33 8.66
CA PRO A 56 -7.60 -7.57 8.97
C PRO A 56 -7.59 -6.99 10.37
N GLU A 57 -6.93 -7.64 11.32
CA GLU A 57 -6.74 -7.13 12.69
C GLU A 57 -5.89 -5.87 12.75
N ASN A 58 -4.97 -5.67 11.80
CA ASN A 58 -4.09 -4.50 11.73
C ASN A 58 -4.55 -3.46 10.69
N LEU A 59 -5.67 -3.68 10.00
CA LEU A 59 -6.16 -2.77 8.95
C LEU A 59 -6.37 -1.35 9.50
N GLU A 60 -7.04 -1.23 10.64
CA GLU A 60 -7.37 0.08 11.24
C GLU A 60 -6.11 0.82 11.68
N GLU A 61 -5.17 0.09 12.31
CA GLU A 61 -3.90 0.65 12.77
C GLU A 61 -3.00 1.03 11.60
N ALA A 62 -2.93 0.19 10.57
CA ALA A 62 -2.18 0.47 9.35
C ALA A 62 -2.68 1.74 8.67
N LYS A 63 -4.00 1.92 8.55
CA LYS A 63 -4.57 3.17 7.99
C LYS A 63 -4.24 4.39 8.85
N ALA A 64 -4.29 4.27 10.17
CA ALA A 64 -3.97 5.37 11.09
C ALA A 64 -2.49 5.78 11.00
N ILE A 65 -1.59 4.81 10.85
CA ILE A 65 -0.16 5.05 10.69
C ILE A 65 0.12 5.72 9.34
N LEU A 66 -0.46 5.20 8.26
CA LEU A 66 -0.26 5.76 6.91
C LEU A 66 -0.78 7.19 6.80
N THR A 67 -1.97 7.48 7.36
CA THR A 67 -2.49 8.86 7.36
C THR A 67 -1.63 9.82 8.18
N THR A 68 -0.98 9.34 9.23
CA THR A 68 -0.07 10.15 10.06
C THR A 68 1.23 10.42 9.31
N ALA A 69 1.84 9.37 8.73
CA ALA A 69 3.07 9.49 7.96
C ALA A 69 2.95 10.40 6.74
N SER A 70 1.77 10.49 6.11
CA SER A 70 1.52 11.48 5.04
C SER A 70 1.43 12.93 5.53
N GLN A 71 1.12 13.16 6.80
CA GLN A 71 1.01 14.51 7.39
C GLN A 71 2.35 15.01 7.94
N ASP A 72 3.24 14.12 8.37
CA ASP A 72 4.58 14.48 8.85
C ASP A 72 5.54 14.94 7.74
N ALA A 73 5.18 14.76 6.46
CA ALA A 73 5.99 15.19 5.31
C ALA A 73 5.86 16.70 4.97
N GLU A 74 4.99 17.46 5.65
CA GLU A 74 4.77 18.91 5.42
C GLU A 74 5.24 19.81 6.59
N GLY A 75 6.09 19.30 7.50
CA GLY A 75 6.62 20.05 8.66
C GLY A 75 7.99 20.69 8.46
#